data_AF-A0A956J9H6-F1
#
_entry.id   AF-A0A956J9H6-F1
#
_cell.length_a   1.000
_cell.length_b   1.000
_cell.length_c   1.000
_cell.angle_alpha   90.00
_cell.angle_beta   90.00
_cell.angle_gamma   90.00
#
_symmetry.space_group_name_H-M   'P 1'
#
loop_
_entity.id
_entity.type
_entity.pdbx_description
1 polymer ?
#
loop_
_entity_poly.entity_id
_entity_poly.type
_entity_poly.pdbx_seq_one_letter_code
_entity_poly.pdbx_strand_id
1 'polypeptide(L)'
;MERVLPMHLGAIPVVLATASGQRYQVDVLARDPAGPPGVANTERLSLFIVNSRASDGAAGRRTTDEEQGLGAMMLAQALGDATPPAGLLDHGERRRRHPRGAFALPLG
;
A
#
# COMPACT_ATOMS: atom_id res chain seq x y z
N MET A 1 9.52 3.80 9.68
CA MET A 1 9.18 4.18 8.30
C MET A 1 10.46 4.61 7.61
N GLU A 2 10.79 4.07 6.43
CA GLU A 2 12.06 4.38 5.76
C GLU A 2 11.92 5.58 4.82
N ARG A 3 10.85 5.62 3.99
CA ARG A 3 10.65 6.70 3.01
C ARG A 3 9.18 6.83 2.61
N VAL A 4 8.69 8.06 2.41
CA VAL A 4 7.43 8.37 1.72
C VAL A 4 7.77 8.86 0.33
N LEU A 5 7.13 8.30 -0.70
CA LEU A 5 7.30 8.73 -2.08
C LEU A 5 6.19 9.71 -2.49
N PRO A 6 6.42 10.55 -3.52
CA PRO A 6 5.37 11.36 -4.12
C PRO A 6 4.17 10.49 -4.54
N MET A 7 2.99 11.10 -4.53
CA MET A 7 1.76 10.43 -4.97
C MET A 7 1.95 9.83 -6.37
N HIS A 8 1.63 8.56 -6.51
CA HIS A 8 1.78 7.80 -7.75
C HIS A 8 0.49 7.07 -8.09
N LEU A 9 -0.11 7.44 -9.22
CA LEU A 9 -1.36 6.85 -9.73
C LEU A 9 -2.47 6.83 -8.66
N GLY A 10 -2.62 7.92 -7.90
CA GLY A 10 -3.67 8.08 -6.89
C GLY A 10 -3.41 7.38 -5.55
N ALA A 11 -2.21 6.89 -5.28
CA ALA A 11 -1.80 6.39 -3.96
C ALA A 11 -0.58 7.15 -3.44
N ILE A 12 -0.37 7.16 -2.14
CA ILE A 12 0.90 7.57 -1.53
C ILE A 12 1.70 6.30 -1.23
N PRO A 13 2.80 6.04 -1.95
CA PRO A 13 3.64 4.88 -1.69
C PRO A 13 4.54 5.13 -0.49
N VAL A 14 4.48 4.25 0.50
CA VAL A 14 5.36 4.27 1.68
C VAL A 14 6.28 3.06 1.62
N VAL A 15 7.58 3.29 1.69
CA VAL A 15 8.60 2.24 1.76
C VAL A 15 8.91 1.94 3.21
N LEU A 16 8.77 0.67 3.57
CA LEU A 16 9.13 0.11 4.86
C LEU A 16 10.20 -0.98 4.65
N ALA A 17 10.89 -1.32 5.72
CA ALA A 17 11.86 -2.42 5.75
C ALA A 17 11.51 -3.37 6.89
N THR A 18 11.68 -4.66 6.66
CA THR A 18 11.69 -5.67 7.72
C THR A 18 12.96 -5.54 8.56
N ALA A 19 13.01 -6.22 9.71
CA ALA A 19 14.19 -6.35 10.56
C ALA A 19 15.38 -6.98 9.82
N SER A 20 15.11 -7.86 8.83
CA SER A 20 16.13 -8.43 7.94
C SER A 20 16.62 -7.47 6.85
N GLY A 21 16.09 -6.25 6.79
CA GLY A 21 16.44 -5.23 5.79
C GLY A 21 15.71 -5.39 4.46
N GLN A 22 14.75 -6.30 4.34
CA GLN A 22 13.96 -6.45 3.12
C GLN A 22 12.98 -5.27 2.99
N ARG A 23 13.14 -4.49 1.93
CA ARG A 23 12.24 -3.38 1.60
C ARG A 23 10.94 -3.87 0.96
N TYR A 24 9.85 -3.22 1.31
CA TYR A 24 8.53 -3.43 0.71
C TYR A 24 7.74 -2.12 0.66
N GLN A 25 6.75 -2.08 -0.23
CA GLN A 25 5.88 -0.92 -0.44
C GLN A 25 4.51 -1.16 0.19
N VAL A 26 4.03 -0.16 0.91
CA VAL A 26 2.64 -0.03 1.35
C VAL A 26 2.04 1.15 0.63
N ASP A 27 1.02 0.91 -0.17
CA ASP A 27 0.22 1.97 -0.78
C ASP A 27 -0.85 2.43 0.20
N VAL A 28 -0.83 3.73 0.50
CA VAL A 28 -1.90 4.41 1.22
C VAL A 28 -2.89 4.95 0.19
N LEU A 29 -4.16 4.55 0.34
CA LEU A 29 -5.28 4.88 -0.54
C LEU A 29 -6.41 5.51 0.28
N ALA A 30 -7.34 6.18 -0.40
CA ALA A 30 -8.58 6.62 0.24
C ALA A 30 -9.41 5.39 0.66
N ARG A 31 -10.14 5.51 1.77
CA ARG A 31 -11.01 4.44 2.26
C ARG A 31 -12.28 4.34 1.42
N ASP A 32 -12.56 3.14 0.91
CA ASP A 32 -13.87 2.74 0.41
C ASP A 32 -14.39 1.60 1.30
N PRO A 33 -15.38 1.85 2.18
CA PRO A 33 -15.96 0.82 3.03
C PRO A 33 -16.67 -0.31 2.26
N ALA A 34 -17.11 -0.06 1.01
CA ALA A 34 -17.72 -1.06 0.14
C ALA A 34 -16.68 -1.81 -0.72
N GLY A 35 -15.44 -1.31 -0.76
CA GLY A 35 -14.33 -1.89 -1.50
C GLY A 35 -13.63 -3.03 -0.75
N PRO A 36 -12.62 -3.66 -1.39
CA PRO A 36 -11.81 -4.68 -0.72
C PRO A 36 -11.08 -4.06 0.49
N PRO A 37 -11.03 -4.75 1.64
CA PRO A 37 -10.30 -4.24 2.79
C PRO A 37 -8.80 -4.22 2.51
N GLY A 38 -8.14 -3.15 2.93
CA GLY A 38 -6.68 -3.11 3.03
C GLY A 38 -6.19 -4.06 4.15
N VAL A 39 -4.88 -4.33 4.14
CA VAL A 39 -4.18 -5.05 5.22
C VAL A 39 -4.38 -4.34 6.56
N ALA A 40 -4.44 -3.02 6.52
CA ALA A 40 -4.84 -2.18 7.61
C ALA A 40 -5.71 -1.04 7.09
N ASN A 41 -6.58 -0.49 7.92
CA ASN A 41 -7.42 0.63 7.54
C ASN A 41 -7.56 1.61 8.71
N THR A 42 -7.69 2.90 8.37
CA THR A 42 -8.21 3.93 9.28
C THR A 42 -9.66 4.25 8.91
N GLU A 43 -10.27 5.23 9.58
CA GLU A 43 -11.58 5.74 9.17
C GLU A 43 -11.57 6.26 7.71
N ARG A 44 -10.46 6.88 7.29
CA ARG A 44 -10.37 7.61 6.01
C ARG A 44 -9.38 7.02 5.01
N LEU A 45 -8.53 6.08 5.44
CA LEU A 45 -7.47 5.51 4.60
C LEU A 45 -7.52 3.97 4.60
N SER A 46 -7.07 3.37 3.51
CA SER A 46 -6.81 1.94 3.39
C SER A 46 -5.37 1.70 2.96
N LEU A 47 -4.71 0.74 3.58
CA LEU A 47 -3.31 0.40 3.34
C LEU A 47 -3.20 -0.97 2.68
N PHE A 48 -2.50 -1.02 1.55
CA PHE A 48 -2.31 -2.24 0.78
C PHE A 48 -0.82 -2.51 0.59
N ILE A 49 -0.38 -3.72 0.91
CA ILE A 49 1.00 -4.13 0.62
C ILE A 49 1.10 -4.45 -0.88
N VAL A 50 2.06 -3.82 -1.55
CA VAL A 50 2.32 -4.07 -2.97
C VAL A 50 3.31 -5.22 -3.09
N ASN A 51 2.84 -6.35 -3.59
CA ASN A 51 3.66 -7.52 -3.86
C ASN A 51 4.55 -7.26 -5.09
N SER A 52 5.79 -6.81 -4.89
CA SER A 52 6.71 -6.44 -5.98
C SER A 52 7.63 -7.56 -6.48
N ARG A 53 7.64 -8.76 -5.88
CA ARG A 53 8.43 -9.89 -6.40
C ARG A 53 7.75 -10.55 -7.60
N ALA A 54 7.90 -9.91 -8.76
CA ALA A 54 7.63 -10.51 -10.06
C ALA A 54 8.77 -11.43 -10.56
N SER A 55 9.76 -11.78 -9.72
CA SER A 55 10.92 -12.55 -10.17
C SER A 55 10.79 -14.08 -10.11
N ASP A 56 9.73 -14.65 -9.53
CA ASP A 56 9.59 -16.11 -9.44
C ASP A 56 8.16 -16.59 -9.77
N GLY A 57 7.69 -16.37 -11.01
CA GLY A 57 6.66 -17.19 -11.69
C GLY A 57 5.32 -17.53 -10.99
N ALA A 58 5.04 -17.02 -9.80
CA ALA A 58 3.90 -17.42 -8.98
C ALA A 58 2.91 -16.27 -8.94
N ALA A 59 2.02 -16.24 -9.92
CA ALA A 59 0.86 -15.37 -9.94
C ALA A 59 0.01 -15.62 -8.67
N GLY A 60 -0.07 -14.60 -7.82
CA GLY A 60 -1.23 -14.33 -6.96
C GLY A 60 -1.64 -15.43 -5.97
N ARG A 61 -0.76 -15.84 -5.05
CA ARG A 61 -1.18 -16.49 -3.80
C ARG A 61 -0.08 -16.65 -2.73
N ARG A 62 0.75 -15.63 -2.50
CA ARG A 62 1.61 -15.64 -1.30
C ARG A 62 0.89 -14.93 -0.17
N THR A 63 0.77 -15.63 0.96
CA THR A 63 0.41 -15.05 2.26
C THR A 63 1.28 -13.82 2.49
N THR A 64 0.66 -12.71 2.87
CA THR A 64 1.37 -11.54 3.37
C THR A 64 2.35 -12.03 4.44
N ASP A 65 3.63 -11.70 4.28
CA ASP A 65 4.63 -11.91 5.31
C ASP A 65 4.11 -11.22 6.58
N GLU A 66 4.00 -11.97 7.68
CA GLU A 66 3.39 -11.49 8.93
C GLU A 66 4.04 -10.19 9.39
N GLU A 67 5.35 -10.06 9.22
CA GLU A 67 6.10 -8.86 9.57
C GLU A 67 5.69 -7.65 8.72
N GLN A 68 5.47 -7.85 7.42
CA GLN A 68 4.99 -6.79 6.53
C GLN A 68 3.56 -6.39 6.87
N GLY A 69 2.72 -7.36 7.23
CA GLY A 69 1.36 -7.14 7.73
C GLY A 69 1.34 -6.28 8.99
N LEU A 70 2.16 -6.64 9.98
CA LEU A 70 2.34 -5.88 11.21
C LEU A 70 2.86 -4.46 10.93
N GLY A 71 3.83 -4.31 10.04
CA GLY A 71 4.34 -3.00 9.65
C GLY A 71 3.27 -2.10 9.01
N ALA A 72 2.41 -2.65 8.14
CA ALA A 72 1.27 -1.91 7.58
C ALA A 72 0.24 -1.53 8.66
N MET A 73 -0.03 -2.42 9.62
CA MET A 73 -0.91 -2.12 10.75
C MET A 73 -0.36 -1.02 11.65
N MET A 74 0.93 -1.05 11.96
CA MET A 74 1.60 0.01 12.71
C MET A 74 1.56 1.35 11.96
N LEU A 75 1.72 1.34 10.63
CA LEU A 75 1.59 2.53 9.82
C LEU A 75 0.16 3.11 9.87
N ALA A 76 -0.88 2.27 9.79
CA ALA A 76 -2.26 2.72 9.95
C ALA A 76 -2.52 3.35 11.32
N GLN A 77 -1.98 2.75 12.40
CA GLN A 77 -2.08 3.35 13.74
C GLN A 77 -1.39 4.71 13.81
N ALA A 78 -0.20 4.85 13.22
CA ALA A 78 0.52 6.13 13.18
C ALA A 78 -0.20 7.20 12.35
N LEU A 79 -0.95 6.79 11.31
CA LEU A 79 -1.75 7.71 10.49
C LEU A 79 -3.03 8.17 11.22
N GLY A 80 -3.61 7.35 12.09
CA GLY A 80 -4.76 7.73 12.90
C GLY A 80 -5.93 8.31 12.08
N ASP A 81 -6.32 9.55 12.38
CA ASP A 81 -7.42 10.29 11.75
C ASP A 81 -6.97 11.20 10.59
N ALA A 82 -5.74 11.01 10.09
CA ALA A 82 -5.16 11.81 9.02
C ALA A 82 -6.12 12.02 7.86
N THR A 83 -6.26 13.30 7.47
CA THR A 83 -7.10 13.70 6.34
C THR A 83 -6.41 13.29 5.04
N PRO A 84 -7.09 12.54 4.15
CA PRO A 84 -6.55 12.23 2.83
C PRO A 84 -6.27 13.51 2.04
N PRO A 85 -5.08 13.68 1.45
CA PRO A 85 -4.83 14.81 0.58
C PRO A 85 -5.63 14.68 -0.72
N ALA A 86 -5.88 15.82 -1.38
CA ALA A 86 -6.54 15.85 -2.68
C ALA A 86 -5.78 14.99 -3.71
N GLY A 87 -6.52 14.25 -4.54
CA GLY A 87 -5.96 13.37 -5.57
C GLY A 87 -5.74 11.93 -5.13
N LEU A 88 -5.87 11.61 -3.83
CA LEU A 88 -5.89 10.23 -3.36
C LEU A 88 -7.14 9.50 -3.87
N LEU A 89 -6.97 8.31 -4.41
CA LEU A 89 -8.04 7.46 -4.94
C LEU A 89 -8.28 6.29 -3.99
N ASP A 90 -9.50 5.75 -4.00
CA ASP A 90 -9.72 4.42 -3.42
C ASP A 90 -9.18 3.31 -4.34
N HIS A 91 -9.16 2.07 -3.85
CA HIS A 91 -8.64 0.93 -4.62
C HIS A 91 -9.42 0.72 -5.93
N GLY A 92 -10.75 0.83 -5.91
CA GLY A 92 -11.60 0.64 -7.08
C GLY A 92 -11.39 1.73 -8.14
N GLU A 93 -11.40 2.99 -7.72
CA GLU A 93 -11.12 4.16 -8.55
C GLU A 93 -9.74 4.08 -9.19
N ARG A 94 -8.72 3.75 -8.40
CA ARG A 94 -7.34 3.62 -8.89
C ARG A 94 -7.25 2.56 -9.98
N ARG A 95 -7.89 1.41 -9.79
CA ARG A 95 -7.96 0.33 -10.79
C ARG A 95 -8.70 0.75 -12.06
N ARG A 96 -9.76 1.56 -11.95
CA ARG A 96 -10.51 2.07 -13.11
C ARG A 96 -9.74 3.12 -13.89
N ARG A 97 -9.11 4.08 -13.21
CA ARG A 97 -8.36 5.18 -13.83
C ARG A 97 -7.00 4.74 -14.39
N HIS A 98 -6.39 3.72 -13.80
CA HIS A 98 -5.07 3.21 -14.20
C HIS A 98 -5.08 1.68 -14.40
N PRO A 99 -5.86 1.14 -15.37
CA PRO A 99 -6.06 -0.30 -15.52
C PRO A 99 -4.78 -1.10 -15.83
N ARG A 100 -3.75 -0.43 -16.35
CA ARG A 100 -2.42 -0.98 -16.65
C ARG A 100 -1.31 -0.25 -15.88
N GLY A 101 -1.65 0.37 -14.75
CA GLY A 101 -0.71 1.15 -13.94
C GLY A 101 0.42 0.30 -13.37
N ALA A 102 1.65 0.79 -13.48
CA ALA A 102 2.79 0.23 -12.77
C ALA A 102 2.71 0.67 -11.30
N PHE A 103 1.98 -0.08 -10.48
CA PHE A 103 1.74 0.26 -9.06
C PHE A 103 2.93 -0.03 -8.15
N ALA A 104 3.74 -1.04 -8.48
CA ALA A 104 4.99 -1.34 -7.78
C ALA A 104 6.09 -0.39 -8.25
N LEU A 105 6.67 0.35 -7.32
CA LEU A 105 7.79 1.24 -7.61
C LEU A 105 9.12 0.55 -7.29
N PRO A 106 10.22 0.90 -8.00
CA PRO A 106 11.56 0.48 -7.61
C PRO A 106 11.89 0.96 -6.19
N LEU A 107 12.31 0.04 -5.33
CA LEU A 107 12.56 0.33 -3.91
C LEU A 107 14.01 0.73 -3.59
N GLY A 108 14.94 0.41 -4.51
CA GLY A 108 16.38 0.64 -4.37
C GLY A 108 17.04 -0.25 -3.33
#